data_AF-A0A7C5PFT4-F1
#
_entry.id   AF-A0A7C5PFT4-F1
#
_cell.length_a   1.000
_cell.length_b   1.000
_cell.length_c   1.000
_cell.angle_alpha   90.00
_cell.angle_beta   90.00
_cell.angle_gamma   90.00
#
_symmetry.space_group_name_H-M   'P 1'
#
loop_
_entity.id
_entity.type
_entity.pdbx_description
1 polymer ?
#
loop_
_entity_poly.entity_id
_entity_poly.type
_entity_poly.pdbx_seq_one_letter_code
_entity_poly.pdbx_strand_id
1 'polypeptide(L)'
;HSTELVNDVMRKMARLRIHRFPVVEEKRLVGIVTDTDLLVVSAQMGEIFAELIEMSAERFPPVSAREWEETGEETGGLMVQGICEECGRLSENLAFFNGKYVCELCIDTD
;
A
#
# COMPACT_ATOMS: atom_id res chain seq x y z
N HIS A 1 2.51 20.29 19.20
CA HIS A 1 2.48 21.62 18.57
C HIS A 1 1.34 21.67 17.56
N SER A 2 0.70 22.82 17.38
CA SER A 2 -0.47 22.99 16.49
C SER A 2 -0.20 22.72 15.01
N THR A 3 1.07 22.69 14.59
CA THR A 3 1.50 22.50 13.19
C THR A 3 2.09 21.12 12.88
N GLU A 4 1.92 20.13 13.77
CA GLU A 4 2.41 18.77 13.51
C GLU A 4 1.60 18.06 12.42
N LEU A 5 2.29 17.28 11.58
CA LEU A 5 1.66 16.45 10.55
C LEU A 5 0.83 15.34 11.21
N VAL A 6 -0.30 15.00 10.59
CA VAL A 6 -1.24 13.97 11.09
C VAL A 6 -0.53 12.62 11.31
N ASN A 7 0.33 12.21 10.37
CA ASN A 7 1.09 10.96 10.49
C ASN A 7 2.02 10.91 11.70
N ASP A 8 2.61 12.05 12.09
CA ASP A 8 3.48 12.13 13.26
C ASP A 8 2.67 12.02 14.55
N VAL A 9 1.51 12.67 14.59
CA VAL A 9 0.54 12.57 15.69
C VAL A 9 0.09 11.13 15.87
N MET A 10 -0.33 10.46 14.79
CA MET A 10 -0.73 9.04 14.81
C MET A 10 0.38 8.14 15.37
N ARG A 11 1.62 8.35 14.91
CA ARG A 11 2.78 7.57 15.37
C ARG A 11 3.07 7.81 16.85
N LYS A 12 2.91 9.05 17.34
CA LYS A 12 3.04 9.37 18.78
C LYS A 12 1.94 8.71 19.60
N MET A 13 0.69 8.78 19.15
CA MET A 13 -0.46 8.14 19.81
C MET A 13 -0.23 6.62 19.97
N ALA A 14 0.21 5.95 18.90
CA ALA A 14 0.53 4.52 18.93
C ALA A 14 1.70 4.19 19.88
N ARG A 15 2.81 4.94 19.80
CA ARG A 15 3.99 4.74 20.66
C ARG A 15 3.68 4.96 22.14
N LEU A 16 2.88 5.98 22.45
CA LEU A 16 2.50 6.34 23.81
C LEU A 16 1.29 5.54 24.33
N ARG A 17 0.64 4.75 23.46
CA ARG A 17 -0.60 4.00 23.75
C ARG A 17 -1.71 4.90 24.31
N ILE A 18 -1.95 6.02 23.65
CA ILE A 18 -3.00 6.98 24.01
C ILE A 18 -4.01 7.14 22.86
N HIS A 19 -5.28 7.29 23.23
CA HIS A 19 -6.38 7.49 22.29
C HIS A 19 -6.70 8.97 22.02
N ARG A 20 -6.12 9.89 22.81
CA ARG A 20 -6.40 11.33 22.75
C ARG A 20 -5.09 12.10 22.75
N PHE A 21 -4.89 12.92 21.73
CA PHE A 21 -3.71 13.75 21.56
C PHE A 21 -4.06 15.22 21.78
N PRO A 22 -3.47 15.90 22.79
CA PRO A 22 -3.73 17.31 23.02
C PRO A 22 -3.03 18.19 21.98
N VAL A 23 -3.76 19.13 21.41
CA VAL A 23 -3.20 20.15 20.52
C VAL A 23 -2.93 21.41 21.33
N VAL A 24 -1.67 21.81 21.39
CA VAL A 24 -1.18 22.93 22.20
C VAL A 24 -0.51 23.97 21.31
N GLU A 25 -0.90 25.23 21.50
CA GLU A 25 -0.36 26.42 20.85
C GLU A 25 -0.01 27.46 21.92
N GLU A 26 1.19 28.03 21.86
CA GLU A 26 1.66 29.02 22.85
C GLU A 26 1.46 28.57 24.32
N LYS A 27 1.69 27.28 24.60
CA LYS A 27 1.47 26.64 25.92
C LYS A 27 0.01 26.60 26.39
N ARG A 28 -0.95 26.94 25.54
CA ARG A 28 -2.38 26.83 25.79
C ARG A 28 -2.96 25.62 25.06
N LEU A 29 -3.79 24.83 25.75
CA LEU A 29 -4.57 23.76 25.11
C LEU A 29 -5.61 24.40 24.19
N VAL A 30 -5.53 24.10 22.90
CA VAL A 30 -6.44 24.65 21.89
C VAL A 30 -7.42 23.61 21.34
N GLY A 31 -7.15 22.32 21.54
CA GLY A 31 -8.04 21.25 21.10
C GLY A 31 -7.54 19.87 21.47
N ILE A 32 -8.30 18.86 21.07
CA ILE A 32 -7.98 17.44 21.26
C ILE A 32 -8.28 16.74 19.94
N VAL A 33 -7.36 15.88 19.50
CA VAL A 33 -7.58 14.94 18.40
C VAL A 33 -7.71 13.55 19.00
N THR A 34 -8.71 12.80 18.57
CA THR A 34 -8.93 11.41 18.97
C THR A 34 -8.56 10.44 17.85
N ASP A 35 -8.35 9.17 18.20
CA ASP A 35 -8.14 8.11 17.21
C ASP A 35 -9.35 7.95 16.28
N THR A 36 -10.56 8.21 16.77
CA THR A 36 -11.78 8.18 15.97
C THR A 36 -11.76 9.25 14.87
N ASP A 37 -11.27 10.46 15.18
CA ASP A 37 -11.12 11.53 14.18
C ASP A 37 -10.16 11.08 13.05
N LEU A 38 -9.09 10.37 13.41
CA LEU A 38 -8.11 9.85 12.46
C LEU A 38 -8.68 8.70 11.60
N LEU A 39 -9.50 7.83 12.19
CA LEU A 39 -10.16 6.74 11.49
C LEU A 39 -11.15 7.25 10.43
N VAL A 40 -11.92 8.28 10.75
CA VAL A 40 -12.86 8.90 9.79
C VAL A 40 -12.14 9.43 8.56
N VAL A 41 -11.01 10.13 8.76
CA VAL A 41 -10.20 10.65 7.65
C VAL A 41 -9.62 9.51 6.80
N SER A 42 -9.19 8.41 7.42
CA SER A 42 -8.66 7.25 6.69
C SER A 42 -9.71 6.60 5.78
N ALA A 43 -10.98 6.54 6.22
CA ALA A 43 -12.07 6.01 5.41
C ALA A 43 -12.35 6.89 4.19
N GLN A 44 -12.37 8.22 4.38
CA GLN A 44 -12.56 9.19 3.28
C GLN A 44 -11.42 9.15 2.27
N MET A 45 -10.18 8.91 2.71
CA MET A 45 -9.04 8.73 1.79
C MET A 45 -9.25 7.51 0.87
N GLY A 46 -9.93 6.45 1.33
CA GLY A 46 -10.23 5.28 0.51
C GLY A 46 -11.09 5.58 -0.73
N GLU A 47 -12.09 6.45 -0.59
CA GLU A 47 -12.95 6.89 -1.70
C GLU A 47 -12.14 7.66 -2.75
N ILE A 48 -11.30 8.61 -2.29
CA ILE A 48 -10.42 9.39 -3.16
C ILE A 48 -9.40 8.48 -3.86
N PHE A 49 -8.83 7.50 -3.16
CA PHE A 49 -7.92 6.55 -3.77
C PHE A 49 -8.60 5.67 -4.81
N ALA A 50 -9.86 5.26 -4.61
CA ALA A 50 -10.61 4.50 -5.61
C ALA A 50 -10.75 5.29 -6.92
N GLU A 51 -11.13 6.56 -6.84
CA GLU A 51 -11.20 7.46 -8.00
C GLU A 51 -9.84 7.62 -8.68
N LEU A 52 -8.75 7.81 -7.91
CA LEU A 52 -7.40 7.92 -8.47
C LEU A 52 -6.91 6.62 -9.12
N ILE A 53 -7.25 5.47 -8.55
CA ILE A 53 -6.92 4.14 -9.10
C ILE A 53 -7.63 3.97 -10.45
N GLU A 54 -8.92 4.29 -10.54
CA GLU A 54 -9.68 4.24 -11.80
C GLU A 54 -9.03 5.11 -12.88
N MET A 55 -8.69 6.37 -12.56
CA MET A 55 -8.00 7.26 -13.49
C MET A 55 -6.62 6.74 -13.92
N SER A 56 -5.91 6.04 -13.03
CA SER A 56 -4.61 5.44 -13.34
C SER A 56 -4.71 4.18 -14.21
N ALA A 57 -5.78 3.39 -14.03
CA ALA A 57 -6.06 2.18 -14.78
C ALA A 57 -6.38 2.47 -16.26
N GLU A 58 -6.92 3.64 -16.58
CA GLU A 58 -7.08 4.09 -17.98
C GLU A 58 -5.73 4.38 -18.65
N ARG A 59 -4.73 4.83 -17.88
CA ARG A 59 -3.40 5.17 -18.37
C ARG A 59 -2.47 3.95 -18.46
N PHE A 60 -2.73 2.94 -17.64
CA PHE A 60 -2.08 1.63 -17.67
C PHE A 60 -3.17 0.55 -17.55
N PRO A 61 -3.79 0.13 -18.67
CA PRO A 61 -4.78 -0.92 -18.62
C PRO A 61 -4.17 -2.18 -17.99
N PRO A 62 -4.89 -2.88 -17.10
CA PRO A 62 -4.41 -4.14 -16.57
C PRO A 62 -4.15 -5.08 -17.76
N VAL A 63 -2.92 -5.59 -17.84
CA VAL A 63 -2.40 -6.48 -18.88
C VAL A 63 -3.13 -7.83 -18.96
N SER A 64 -4.21 -8.03 -18.22
CA SER A 64 -4.98 -9.28 -18.16
C SER A 64 -6.33 -9.24 -18.88
N ALA A 65 -6.75 -8.11 -19.46
CA ALA A 65 -8.10 -8.01 -20.01
C ALA A 65 -8.21 -8.34 -21.52
N ARG A 66 -7.12 -8.55 -22.27
CA ARG A 66 -7.21 -8.67 -23.74
C ARG A 66 -6.35 -9.68 -24.49
N GLU A 67 -5.50 -10.49 -23.88
CA GLU A 67 -4.67 -11.43 -24.64
C GLU A 67 -4.70 -12.82 -24.04
N TRP A 68 -5.77 -13.59 -24.30
CA TRP A 68 -5.83 -15.04 -24.05
C TRP A 68 -6.57 -15.82 -25.15
N GLU A 69 -6.51 -15.34 -26.39
CA GLU A 69 -6.80 -16.15 -27.57
C GLU A 69 -5.70 -15.88 -28.61
N GLU A 70 -4.76 -16.83 -28.76
CA GLU A 70 -4.36 -17.43 -30.06
C GLU A 70 -2.89 -17.86 -30.19
N THR A 71 -1.95 -17.41 -29.37
CA THR A 71 -0.56 -17.90 -29.51
C THR A 71 -0.23 -18.87 -28.38
N GLY A 72 -0.34 -20.17 -28.68
CA GLY A 72 0.12 -21.27 -27.82
C GLY A 72 1.64 -21.31 -27.66
N GLU A 73 2.21 -20.20 -27.21
CA GLU A 73 3.61 -20.09 -26.79
C GLU A 73 3.62 -19.96 -25.27
N GLU A 74 4.41 -20.85 -24.64
CA GLU A 74 4.73 -20.83 -23.22
C GLU A 74 5.43 -19.49 -22.93
N THR A 75 4.65 -18.49 -22.53
CA THR A 75 5.17 -17.20 -22.06
C THR A 75 5.79 -17.41 -20.69
N GLY A 76 7.02 -17.89 -20.69
CA GLY A 76 7.95 -17.62 -19.60
C GLY A 76 8.01 -16.10 -19.39
N GLY A 77 7.67 -15.67 -18.18
CA GLY A 77 7.91 -14.30 -17.73
C GLY A 77 6.71 -13.37 -17.80
N LEU A 78 5.58 -13.75 -17.20
CA LEU A 78 4.64 -12.78 -16.67
C LEU A 78 5.36 -11.99 -15.56
N MET A 79 5.86 -10.77 -15.85
CA MET A 79 6.42 -9.89 -14.83
C MET A 79 5.28 -9.41 -13.93
N VAL A 80 4.98 -10.20 -12.89
CA VAL A 80 3.97 -9.86 -11.89
C VAL A 80 4.65 -9.05 -10.79
N GLN A 81 4.22 -7.81 -10.59
CA GLN A 81 4.55 -7.08 -9.36
C GLN A 81 3.71 -7.65 -8.21
N GLY A 82 4.35 -8.06 -7.12
CA GLY A 82 3.67 -8.70 -5.99
C GLY A 82 4.61 -9.09 -4.85
N ILE A 83 4.09 -9.84 -3.88
CA ILE A 83 4.87 -10.37 -2.75
C ILE A 83 5.46 -11.73 -3.13
N CYS A 84 6.77 -11.91 -2.98
CA CYS A 84 7.44 -13.19 -3.17
C CYS A 84 6.95 -14.22 -2.13
N GLU A 85 6.54 -15.40 -2.58
CA GLU A 85 5.97 -16.45 -1.74
C GLU A 85 7.02 -17.25 -0.93
N GLU A 86 8.31 -17.04 -1.20
CA GLU A 86 9.42 -17.63 -0.42
C GLU A 86 9.95 -16.68 0.65
N CYS A 87 10.30 -15.44 0.28
CA CYS A 87 10.93 -14.50 1.23
C CYS A 87 9.99 -13.43 1.79
N GLY A 88 8.76 -13.31 1.26
CA GLY A 88 7.77 -12.30 1.69
C GLY A 88 8.10 -10.86 1.29
N ARG A 89 9.10 -10.62 0.45
CA ARG A 89 9.46 -9.28 -0.03
C ARG A 89 8.59 -8.87 -1.21
N LEU A 90 8.19 -7.59 -1.24
CA LEU A 90 7.60 -6.98 -2.43
C LEU A 90 8.65 -6.91 -3.55
N SER A 91 8.31 -7.45 -4.72
CA SER A 91 9.15 -7.44 -5.92
C SER A 91 8.35 -6.90 -7.10
N GLU A 92 9.02 -6.17 -7.98
CA GLU A 92 8.48 -5.74 -9.28
C GLU A 92 8.63 -6.82 -10.35
N ASN A 93 9.55 -7.77 -10.12
CA ASN A 93 9.83 -8.90 -10.98
C ASN A 93 9.62 -10.20 -10.17
N LEU A 94 8.47 -10.85 -10.34
CA LEU A 94 8.25 -12.22 -9.88
C LEU A 94 8.20 -13.16 -11.08
N ALA A 95 8.82 -14.32 -10.92
CA ALA A 95 8.75 -15.42 -11.86
C ALA A 95 7.93 -16.56 -11.23
N PHE A 96 7.17 -17.27 -12.07
CA PHE A 96 6.47 -18.48 -11.64
C PHE A 96 7.44 -19.67 -11.69
N PHE A 97 7.84 -20.18 -10.54
CA PHE A 97 8.78 -21.30 -10.39
C PHE A 97 8.29 -22.25 -9.31
N ASN A 98 8.32 -23.57 -9.59
CA ASN A 98 7.83 -24.61 -8.68
C ASN A 98 6.41 -24.37 -8.12
N GLY A 99 5.51 -23.81 -8.94
CA GLY A 99 4.13 -23.54 -8.54
C GLY A 99 3.94 -22.31 -7.65
N LYS A 100 4.98 -21.49 -7.44
CA LYS A 100 4.97 -20.27 -6.64
C LYS A 100 5.50 -19.07 -7.40
N TYR A 101 5.10 -17.87 -7.02
CA TYR A 101 5.68 -16.62 -7.48
C TYR A 101 6.87 -16.23 -6.61
N VAL A 102 8.07 -16.32 -7.18
CA VAL A 102 9.34 -16.05 -6.50
C VAL A 102 10.10 -14.90 -7.16
N CYS A 103 10.81 -14.10 -6.36
CA CYS A 103 11.61 -13.00 -6.89
C CYS A 103 12.92 -13.50 -7.51
N GLU A 104 13.59 -12.65 -8.28
CA GLU A 104 14.90 -12.89 -8.92
C GLU A 104 15.99 -13.41 -7.96
N LEU A 105 15.87 -13.13 -6.65
CA LEU A 105 16.82 -13.62 -5.66
C LEU A 105 16.50 -15.00 -5.12
N CYS A 106 15.25 -15.47 -5.26
CA CYS A 106 14.78 -16.75 -4.75
C CYS A 106 14.66 -17.81 -5.85
N ILE A 107 14.64 -17.40 -7.13
CA ILE A 107 14.48 -18.32 -8.26
C ILE A 107 15.73 -19.18 -8.50
N ASP A 108 16.92 -18.63 -8.22
CA ASP A 108 18.22 -19.27 -8.50
C ASP A 108 18.84 -19.97 -7.27
N THR A 109 18.08 -20.16 -6.18
CA THR A 109 18.61 -20.63 -4.89
C THR A 109 18.42 -22.12 -4.59
N ASP A 110 18.27 -22.97 -5.62
CA ASP A 110 18.33 -24.44 -5.44
C ASP A 110 19.75 -24.94 -5.10
#